data_AF-A0A8J4RIC6-F1
#
_entry.id   AF-A0A8J4RIC6-F1
#
_cell.length_a   1.000
_cell.length_b   1.000
_cell.length_c   1.000
_cell.angle_alpha   90.00
_cell.angle_beta   90.00
_cell.angle_gamma   90.00
#
_symmetry.space_group_name_H-M   'P 1'
#
loop_
_entity.id
_entity.type
_entity.pdbx_description
1 polymer ?
#
loop_
_entity_poly.entity_id
_entity_poly.type
_entity_poly.pdbx_seq_one_letter_code
_entity_poly.pdbx_strand_id
1 'polypeptide(L)'
;MGREIVQQESEELQQRSRIWRYEDAHKLLTGNMGSNKIRSIMLLSPERTEVSLKANVFKRMKNLKFLVGNVHFGEALDYLPDELRFLEWRESPLSLSSKCCLPRQLVVLKMSKSNIILENVVKQGFHMKI
;
A
#
# COMPACT_ATOMS: atom_id res chain seq x y z
N MET A 1 -19.86 0.50 10.96
CA MET A 1 -18.96 0.36 12.12
C MET A 1 -17.47 0.56 11.84
N GLY A 2 -16.81 -0.05 10.84
CA GLY A 2 -15.38 0.25 10.58
C GLY A 2 -15.09 1.54 9.81
N ARG A 3 -15.92 1.87 8.80
CA ARG A 3 -15.73 3.02 7.90
C ARG A 3 -16.07 4.37 8.54
N GLU A 4 -17.10 4.41 9.39
CA GLU A 4 -17.51 5.63 10.10
C GLU A 4 -16.44 6.10 11.08
N ILE A 5 -15.74 5.17 11.74
CA ILE A 5 -14.62 5.49 12.65
C ILE A 5 -13.51 6.21 11.89
N VAL A 6 -13.18 5.79 10.67
CA VAL A 6 -12.15 6.44 9.84
C VAL A 6 -12.56 7.85 9.43
N GLN A 7 -13.84 8.08 9.16
CA GLN A 7 -14.37 9.41 8.85
C GLN A 7 -14.32 10.33 10.08
N GLN A 8 -14.50 9.78 11.28
CA GLN A 8 -14.36 10.50 12.55
C GLN A 8 -12.91 10.82 12.93
N GLU A 9 -11.91 10.14 12.36
CA GLU A 9 -10.50 10.43 12.65
C GLU A 9 -10.09 11.84 12.20
N SER A 10 -10.55 12.27 11.02
CA SER A 10 -10.33 13.63 10.50
C SER A 10 -11.10 13.88 9.20
N GLU A 11 -11.43 15.14 8.93
CA GLU A 11 -11.86 15.57 7.60
C GLU A 11 -10.68 15.59 6.60
N GLU A 12 -9.47 15.86 7.08
CA GLU A 12 -8.26 15.88 6.27
C GLU A 12 -7.76 14.47 5.97
N LEU A 13 -7.66 14.12 4.68
CA LEU A 13 -7.22 12.79 4.24
C LEU A 13 -5.84 12.43 4.81
N GLN A 14 -4.89 13.36 4.77
CA GLN A 14 -3.53 13.16 5.27
C GLN A 14 -3.46 12.94 6.80
N GLN A 15 -4.52 13.26 7.54
CA GLN A 15 -4.56 13.06 8.99
C GLN A 15 -5.20 11.73 9.38
N ARG A 16 -5.86 11.05 8.45
CA ARG A 16 -6.47 9.74 8.68
C ARG A 16 -5.41 8.65 8.73
N SER A 17 -5.65 7.65 9.58
CA SER A 17 -4.83 6.45 9.63
C SER A 17 -5.10 5.50 8.46
N ARG A 18 -6.26 5.64 7.81
CA ARG A 18 -6.74 4.70 6.80
C ARG A 18 -7.46 5.42 5.67
N ILE A 19 -7.17 5.04 4.43
CA ILE A 19 -7.85 5.54 3.23
C ILE A 19 -8.51 4.36 2.51
N TRP A 20 -9.86 4.36 2.44
CA TRP A 20 -10.65 3.21 1.98
C TRP A 20 -11.41 3.48 0.68
N ARG A 21 -11.73 4.75 0.41
CA ARG A 21 -12.44 5.15 -0.81
C ARG A 21 -11.42 5.39 -1.91
N TYR A 22 -11.72 4.88 -3.09
CA TYR A 22 -10.85 5.04 -4.24
C TYR A 22 -10.61 6.52 -4.57
N GLU A 23 -11.65 7.34 -4.50
CA GLU A 23 -11.59 8.76 -4.80
C GLU A 23 -10.67 9.51 -3.83
N ASP A 24 -10.75 9.16 -2.54
CA ASP A 24 -9.88 9.71 -1.51
C ASP A 24 -8.42 9.27 -1.71
N ALA A 25 -8.19 7.98 -2.02
CA ALA A 25 -6.85 7.46 -2.29
C ALA A 25 -6.25 8.10 -3.53
N HIS A 26 -7.00 8.17 -4.62
CA HIS A 26 -6.59 8.80 -5.86
C HIS A 26 -6.25 10.29 -5.64
N LYS A 27 -7.13 11.05 -4.98
CA LYS A 27 -6.88 12.46 -4.65
C LYS A 27 -5.62 12.63 -3.79
N LEU A 28 -5.44 11.80 -2.77
CA LEU A 28 -4.30 11.85 -1.87
C LEU A 28 -2.98 11.55 -2.59
N LEU A 29 -2.96 10.53 -3.45
CA LEU A 29 -1.77 10.09 -4.16
C LEU A 29 -1.38 11.06 -5.28
N THR A 30 -2.34 11.50 -6.10
CA THR A 30 -2.11 12.48 -7.18
C THR A 30 -1.71 13.84 -6.63
N GLY A 31 -2.26 14.25 -5.47
CA GLY A 31 -1.86 15.46 -4.76
C GLY A 31 -0.55 15.33 -3.97
N ASN A 32 0.09 14.15 -3.94
CA ASN A 32 1.25 13.85 -3.10
C ASN A 32 1.03 14.24 -1.62
N MET A 33 -0.20 14.06 -1.12
CA MET A 33 -0.64 14.45 0.23
C MET A 33 -0.39 13.36 1.29
N GLY A 34 0.40 12.34 0.96
CA GLY A 34 0.73 11.26 1.89
C GLY A 34 1.40 11.77 3.17
N SER A 35 1.16 11.07 4.28
CA SER A 35 1.74 11.37 5.60
C SER A 35 2.09 10.09 6.37
N ASN A 36 2.91 10.23 7.40
CA ASN A 36 3.25 9.13 8.31
C ASN A 36 2.07 8.70 9.22
N LYS A 37 0.93 9.39 9.21
CA LYS A 37 -0.26 8.91 9.93
C LYS A 37 -0.93 7.76 9.19
N ILE A 38 -0.81 7.73 7.86
CA ILE A 38 -1.48 6.74 7.02
C ILE A 38 -0.80 5.37 7.20
N ARG A 39 -1.60 4.40 7.63
CA ARG A 39 -1.20 3.00 7.85
C ARG A 39 -1.81 2.05 6.81
N SER A 40 -2.89 2.44 6.16
CA SER A 40 -3.58 1.60 5.18
C SER A 40 -4.12 2.40 4.02
N ILE A 41 -3.97 1.86 2.80
CA ILE A 41 -4.54 2.42 1.57
C ILE A 41 -5.23 1.31 0.77
N MET A 42 -6.46 1.60 0.34
CA MET A 42 -7.23 0.81 -0.61
C MET A 42 -7.38 1.62 -1.89
N LEU A 43 -6.65 1.22 -2.93
CA LEU A 43 -6.63 1.81 -4.26
C LEU A 43 -7.36 0.89 -5.24
N LEU A 44 -8.62 0.59 -4.91
CA LEU A 44 -9.47 -0.29 -5.72
C LEU A 44 -10.45 0.55 -6.53
N SER A 45 -10.15 0.76 -7.80
CA SER A 45 -11.08 1.38 -8.74
C SER A 45 -12.18 0.40 -9.11
N PRO A 46 -13.45 0.84 -9.20
CA PRO A 46 -14.54 -0.01 -9.70
C PRO A 46 -14.39 -0.37 -11.19
N GLU A 47 -13.61 0.42 -11.93
CA GLU A 47 -13.33 0.23 -13.35
C GLU A 47 -11.84 0.05 -13.59
N ARG A 48 -11.45 -0.47 -14.77
CA ARG A 48 -10.04 -0.52 -15.14
C ARG A 48 -9.53 0.90 -15.35
N THR A 49 -8.74 1.38 -14.40
CA THR A 49 -8.21 2.74 -14.42
C THR A 49 -6.69 2.71 -14.44
N GLU A 50 -6.12 3.48 -15.36
CA GLU A 50 -4.72 3.83 -15.35
C GLU A 50 -4.54 5.12 -14.54
N VAL A 51 -3.62 5.09 -13.58
CA VAL A 51 -3.32 6.24 -12.73
C VAL A 51 -1.86 6.60 -12.93
N SER A 52 -1.63 7.82 -13.39
CA SER A 52 -0.28 8.40 -13.47
C SER A 52 0.15 8.87 -12.08
N LEU A 53 0.85 8.01 -11.35
CA LEU A 53 1.50 8.33 -10.09
C LEU A 53 3.01 8.36 -10.27
N LYS A 54 3.67 9.23 -9.52
CA LYS A 54 5.14 9.26 -9.46
C LYS A 54 5.67 7.94 -8.92
N ALA A 55 6.80 7.47 -9.45
CA ALA A 55 7.50 6.27 -8.97
C ALA A 55 7.75 6.21 -7.45
N ASN A 56 7.84 7.36 -6.78
CA ASN A 56 8.11 7.48 -5.34
C ASN A 56 6.88 7.90 -4.51
N VAL A 57 5.66 7.70 -5.02
CA VAL A 57 4.41 8.19 -4.39
C VAL A 57 4.25 7.76 -2.94
N PHE A 58 4.77 6.60 -2.55
CA PHE A 58 4.66 6.09 -1.18
C PHE A 58 5.73 6.61 -0.20
N LYS A 59 6.70 7.40 -0.66
CA LYS A 59 7.88 7.84 0.14
C LYS A 59 7.53 8.66 1.38
N ARG A 60 6.39 9.37 1.37
CA ARG A 60 5.91 10.18 2.51
C ARG A 60 5.12 9.38 3.55
N MET A 61 4.82 8.12 3.28
CA MET A 61 3.95 7.27 4.09
C MET A 61 4.75 6.14 4.72
N LYS A 62 5.75 6.51 5.54
CA LYS A 62 6.73 5.55 6.10
C LYS A 62 6.10 4.48 6.98
N ASN A 63 4.95 4.79 7.58
CA ASN A 63 4.21 3.89 8.48
C ASN A 63 3.10 3.10 7.75
N LEU A 64 3.10 3.08 6.40
CA LEU A 64 2.14 2.31 5.62
C LEU A 64 2.40 0.82 5.82
N LYS A 65 1.37 0.10 6.29
CA LYS A 65 1.44 -1.34 6.60
C LYS A 65 0.62 -2.19 5.64
N PHE A 66 -0.45 -1.62 5.09
CA PHE A 66 -1.39 -2.33 4.23
C PHE A 66 -1.62 -1.54 2.95
N LEU A 67 -1.38 -2.20 1.81
CA LEU A 67 -1.62 -1.63 0.49
C LEU A 67 -2.36 -2.65 -0.36
N VAL A 68 -3.54 -2.25 -0.83
CA VAL A 68 -4.36 -3.05 -1.76
C VAL A 68 -4.67 -2.21 -2.98
N GLY A 69 -4.46 -2.71 -4.18
CA GLY A 69 -4.76 -1.98 -5.40
C GLY A 69 -5.16 -2.87 -6.58
N ASN A 70 -5.80 -2.27 -7.58
CA ASN A 70 -6.09 -2.91 -8.87
C ASN A 70 -5.81 -1.99 -10.07
N VAL A 71 -5.26 -0.80 -9.82
CA VAL A 71 -4.99 0.19 -10.87
C VAL A 71 -3.68 -0.11 -11.58
N HIS A 72 -3.58 0.37 -12.81
CA HIS A 72 -2.34 0.35 -13.57
C HIS A 72 -1.52 1.61 -13.27
N PHE A 73 -0.25 1.46 -12.91
CA PHE A 73 0.67 2.59 -12.83
C PHE A 73 1.33 2.82 -14.17
N GLY A 74 1.32 4.07 -14.64
CA GLY A 74 2.04 4.47 -15.84
C GLY A 74 3.56 4.38 -15.71
N GLU A 75 4.08 4.39 -14.47
CA GLU A 75 5.50 4.25 -14.16
C GLU A 75 5.75 3.09 -13.18
N ALA A 76 6.92 2.47 -13.28
CA ALA A 76 7.34 1.48 -12.29
C ALA A 76 7.65 2.15 -10.95
N LEU A 77 7.18 1.57 -9.84
CA LEU A 77 7.47 2.11 -8.50
C LEU A 77 8.94 1.91 -8.15
N ASP A 78 9.58 2.95 -7.67
CA ASP A 78 10.96 2.93 -7.18
C ASP A 78 11.05 2.65 -5.68
N TYR A 79 9.95 2.80 -4.93
CA TYR A 79 9.95 2.72 -3.48
C TYR A 79 8.66 2.13 -2.92
N LEU A 80 8.82 1.15 -2.02
CA LEU A 80 7.78 0.65 -1.13
C LEU A 80 8.16 0.98 0.33
N PRO A 81 7.20 1.36 1.19
CA PRO A 81 7.49 1.69 2.59
C PRO A 81 8.05 0.50 3.37
N ASP A 82 9.06 0.73 4.20
CA ASP A 82 9.76 -0.33 4.95
C ASP A 82 8.88 -1.06 5.97
N GLU A 83 7.84 -0.38 6.48
CA GLU A 83 6.84 -0.97 7.39
C GLU A 83 5.74 -1.77 6.68
N LEU A 84 5.76 -1.86 5.35
CA LEU A 84 4.73 -2.57 4.60
C LEU A 84 4.74 -4.06 4.96
N ARG A 85 3.59 -4.55 5.42
CA ARG A 85 3.40 -5.95 5.85
C ARG A 85 2.52 -6.74 4.91
N PHE A 86 1.62 -6.04 4.21
CA PHE A 86 0.65 -6.63 3.33
C PHE A 86 0.57 -5.84 2.03
N LEU A 87 0.85 -6.50 0.91
CA LEU A 87 0.68 -5.98 -0.43
C LEU A 87 -0.18 -6.93 -1.24
N GLU A 88 -1.33 -6.46 -1.70
CA GLU A 88 -2.19 -7.16 -2.65
C GLU A 88 -2.44 -6.29 -3.87
N TRP A 89 -2.04 -6.76 -5.05
CA TRP A 89 -2.28 -6.10 -6.32
C TRP A 89 -3.09 -7.00 -7.25
N ARG A 90 -4.28 -6.55 -7.64
CA ARG A 90 -5.28 -7.31 -8.40
C ARG A 90 -5.28 -6.88 -9.87
N GLU A 91 -5.78 -7.78 -10.72
CA GLU A 91 -6.06 -7.62 -12.17
C GLU A 91 -4.88 -7.25 -13.10
N SER A 92 -3.87 -6.52 -12.62
CA SER A 92 -2.65 -6.13 -13.32
C SER A 92 -1.43 -6.38 -12.41
N PRO A 93 -0.28 -6.81 -12.93
CA PRO A 93 0.93 -6.87 -12.13
C PRO A 93 1.39 -5.46 -11.76
N LEU A 94 1.73 -5.24 -10.50
CA LEU A 94 2.40 -4.01 -10.07
C LEU A 94 3.83 -3.97 -10.64
N SER A 95 4.12 -2.96 -11.46
CA SER A 95 5.47 -2.74 -11.99
C SER A 95 6.38 -2.16 -10.90
N LEU A 96 7.43 -2.91 -10.53
CA LEU A 96 8.49 -2.46 -9.63
C LEU A 96 9.76 -2.22 -10.44
N SER A 97 10.42 -1.09 -10.19
CA SER A 97 11.71 -0.75 -10.78
C SER A 97 12.81 -1.65 -10.22
N SER A 98 13.92 -1.83 -10.95
CA SER A 98 15.08 -2.59 -10.47
C SER A 98 15.73 -2.01 -9.21
N LYS A 99 15.44 -0.74 -8.90
CA LYS A 99 15.85 -0.06 -7.67
C LYS A 99 14.95 -0.36 -6.48
N CYS A 100 13.75 -0.88 -6.71
CA CYS A 100 12.76 -1.10 -5.66
C CYS A 100 13.07 -2.40 -4.92
N CYS A 101 13.48 -2.29 -3.67
CA CYS A 101 13.62 -3.44 -2.78
C CYS A 101 12.28 -3.78 -2.14
N LEU A 102 12.00 -5.09 -1.97
CA LEU A 102 10.85 -5.53 -1.19
C LEU A 102 11.04 -5.16 0.30
N PRO A 103 10.00 -4.64 0.97
CA PRO A 103 10.07 -4.30 2.39
C PRO A 103 10.42 -5.50 3.26
N ARG A 104 11.32 -5.31 4.23
CA ARG A 104 11.76 -6.39 5.15
C ARG A 104 10.65 -6.94 6.03
N GLN A 105 9.65 -6.11 6.35
CA GLN A 105 8.51 -6.50 7.17
C GLN A 105 7.36 -7.12 6.37
N LEU A 106 7.53 -7.34 5.06
CA LEU A 106 6.50 -7.88 4.19
C LEU A 106 6.20 -9.34 4.57
N VAL A 107 4.98 -9.57 5.05
CA VAL A 107 4.48 -10.90 5.44
C VAL A 107 3.71 -11.53 4.29
N VAL A 108 2.92 -10.72 3.58
CA VAL A 108 2.06 -11.17 2.49
C VAL A 108 2.31 -10.33 1.25
N LEU A 109 2.66 -11.01 0.16
CA LEU A 109 2.66 -10.47 -1.19
C LEU A 109 1.69 -11.28 -2.06
N LYS A 110 0.68 -10.62 -2.61
CA LYS A 110 -0.30 -11.19 -3.56
C LYS A 110 -0.33 -10.33 -4.81
N MET A 111 -0.03 -10.90 -5.96
CA MET A 111 0.08 -10.17 -7.23
C MET A 111 -0.67 -10.94 -8.31
N SER A 112 -1.65 -10.32 -8.97
CA SER A 112 -2.42 -11.00 -10.02
C SER A 112 -1.52 -11.35 -11.22
N LYS A 113 -1.62 -12.61 -11.68
CA LYS A 113 -0.85 -13.24 -12.78
C LYS A 113 0.60 -13.64 -12.47
N SER A 114 1.14 -13.28 -11.33
CA SER A 114 2.31 -13.93 -10.77
C SER A 114 1.79 -14.95 -9.76
N ASN A 115 1.96 -16.26 -9.98
CA ASN A 115 1.67 -17.29 -8.98
C ASN A 115 2.64 -17.23 -7.77
N ILE A 116 2.99 -16.01 -7.34
CA ILE A 116 3.90 -15.72 -6.25
C ILE A 116 3.02 -15.29 -5.09
N ILE A 117 2.58 -16.28 -4.32
CA ILE A 117 2.10 -16.07 -2.96
C ILE A 117 3.33 -16.25 -2.07
N LEU A 118 4.01 -15.14 -1.74
CA LEU A 118 5.00 -15.17 -0.66
C LEU A 118 4.21 -15.00 0.64
N GLU A 119 3.76 -16.12 1.20
CA GLU A 119 3.43 -16.21 2.61
C GLU A 119 4.73 -16.49 3.35
N ASN A 120 5.42 -15.42 3.76
CA ASN A 120 6.45 -15.58 4.76
C ASN A 120 5.73 -15.87 6.07
N VAL A 121 5.52 -17.16 6.38
CA VAL A 121 5.37 -17.60 7.76
C VAL A 121 6.72 -17.33 8.42
N VAL A 122 6.94 -16.08 8.83
CA VAL A 122 8.04 -15.74 9.71
C VAL A 122 7.72 -16.47 11.01
N LYS A 123 8.20 -17.72 11.13
CA LYS A 123 8.50 -18.31 12.42
C LYS A 123 9.51 -17.35 13.01
N GLN A 124 9.02 -16.39 13.80
CA GLN A 124 9.87 -15.66 14.71
C GLN A 124 10.43 -16.71 15.65
N GLY A 125 11.65 -17.15 15.36
CA GLY A 125 12.52 -17.78 16.33
C GLY A 125 12.83 -16.73 17.39
N PHE A 126 11.85 -16.45 18.25
CA PHE A 126 12.14 -15.88 19.55
C PHE A 126 12.73 -17.01 20.37
N HIS A 127 14.06 -16.96 20.49
CA HIS A 127 14.75 -17.49 21.65
C HIS A 127 14.05 -16.95 22.90
N MET A 128 13.26 -17.78 23.58
CA MET A 128 13.04 -17.61 25.00
C MET A 128 14.05 -18.52 25.70
N LYS A 129 15.23 -17.96 25.97
CA LYS A 129 15.96 -18.35 27.17
C LYS A 129 15.15 -17.80 28.34
N ILE A 130 14.67 -18.68 29.21
CA ILE A 130 15.05 -18.80 30.63
C ILE A 130 14.78 -20.25 31.00
#